data_AF-A0A9P1USW9-F1
#
_entry.id   AF-A0A9P1USW9-F1
#
_cell.length_a   1.000
_cell.length_b   1.000
_cell.length_c   1.000
_cell.angle_alpha   90.00
_cell.angle_beta   90.00
_cell.angle_gamma   90.00
#
_symmetry.space_group_name_H-M   'P 1'
#
loop_
_entity.id
_entity.type
_entity.pdbx_description
1 polymer ?
#
loop_
_entity_poly.entity_id
_entity_poly.type
_entity_poly.pdbx_seq_one_letter_code
_entity_poly.pdbx_strand_id
1 'polypeptide(L)'
;TPEKAHAIGVEFADKYLKGKHQYLVVTHIETDNIHNHIIFNDIDFENNKIFDSKRENTLHNLRLINREISELYSLSQISLSKSDKKYIAFNEYVARAKGTSFKSQLENAIDINIQKANSFDEFLEFMKADGYEHKQGKYLAFENNKSKKFMRTKTLGMNYLESSIKYRIEHKDYQPLQVDIVNKKWIDKSQEKFKNNKGLERWATVQNINYLNEINAHLYKNKMTLKELDEIKSNAESFIDNFNKQLLKIDDEIYTLEKMAGSFKEYKDSYSIMYSYKAAETEEERNKIKHDNNHVFRRYDIVKRNIKFLKSKYNISDEAELQRKLSTLKNDRNLLYGSLNVKGENVIDLEHLEQQKNRERKEHHSL
;
A
#
# COMPACT_ATOMS: atom_id res chain seq x y z
N THR A 1 -14.94 17.28 -19.91
CA THR A 1 -15.88 18.40 -20.12
C THR A 1 -17.27 17.83 -20.36
N PRO A 2 -18.34 18.62 -20.19
CA PRO A 2 -19.72 18.17 -20.45
C PRO A 2 -19.93 17.58 -21.84
N GLU A 3 -19.36 18.20 -22.87
CA GLU A 3 -19.48 17.78 -24.27
C GLU A 3 -18.83 16.41 -24.49
N LYS A 4 -17.65 16.20 -23.88
CA LYS A 4 -16.96 14.92 -23.92
C LYS A 4 -17.75 13.84 -23.18
N ALA A 5 -18.34 14.16 -22.04
CA ALA A 5 -19.20 13.23 -21.31
C ALA A 5 -20.44 12.86 -22.13
N HIS A 6 -21.08 13.84 -22.77
CA HIS A 6 -22.23 13.62 -23.64
C HIS A 6 -21.88 12.70 -24.81
N ALA A 7 -20.80 13.00 -25.54
CA ALA A 7 -20.33 12.19 -26.66
C ALA A 7 -20.04 10.73 -26.25
N ILE A 8 -19.40 10.53 -25.08
CA ILE A 8 -19.15 9.20 -24.51
C ILE A 8 -20.47 8.49 -24.17
N GLY A 9 -21.46 9.21 -23.65
CA GLY A 9 -22.78 8.67 -23.34
C GLY A 9 -23.54 8.19 -24.59
N VAL A 10 -23.44 8.94 -25.69
CA VAL A 10 -23.99 8.58 -26.99
C VAL A 10 -23.30 7.32 -27.54
N GLU A 11 -21.96 7.29 -27.56
CA GLU A 11 -21.21 6.13 -28.02
C GLU A 11 -21.50 4.86 -27.19
N PHE A 12 -21.68 5.04 -25.88
CA PHE A 12 -22.09 3.96 -24.99
C PHE A 12 -23.46 3.41 -25.36
N ALA A 13 -24.45 4.28 -25.58
CA ALA A 13 -25.79 3.87 -25.98
C ALA A 13 -25.79 3.14 -27.33
N ASP A 14 -25.04 3.65 -28.32
CA ASP A 14 -24.91 3.01 -29.64
C ASP A 14 -24.32 1.61 -29.56
N LYS A 15 -23.22 1.43 -28.82
CA LYS A 15 -22.57 0.12 -28.64
C LYS A 15 -23.45 -0.84 -27.85
N TYR A 16 -24.11 -0.36 -26.80
CA TYR A 16 -24.92 -1.19 -25.92
C TYR A 16 -26.21 -1.67 -26.56
N LEU A 17 -26.92 -0.75 -27.22
CA LEU A 17 -28.21 -1.01 -27.85
C LEU A 17 -28.06 -1.52 -29.29
N LYS A 18 -26.83 -1.51 -29.82
CA LYS A 18 -26.46 -2.01 -31.16
C LYS A 18 -27.29 -1.37 -32.27
N GLY A 19 -27.72 -0.13 -32.06
CA GLY A 19 -28.61 0.59 -32.98
C GLY A 19 -30.01 -0.02 -33.13
N LYS A 20 -30.47 -0.91 -32.25
CA LYS A 20 -31.78 -1.59 -32.36
C LYS A 20 -32.89 -0.95 -31.52
N HIS A 21 -32.53 -0.02 -30.65
CA HIS A 21 -33.45 0.65 -29.74
C HIS A 21 -33.31 2.16 -29.88
N GLN A 22 -34.43 2.87 -29.91
CA GLN A 22 -34.44 4.33 -29.81
C GLN A 22 -34.01 4.75 -28.41
N TYR A 23 -33.16 5.77 -28.29
CA TYR A 23 -32.68 6.26 -27.00
C TYR A 23 -32.54 7.79 -26.97
N LEU A 24 -32.54 8.33 -25.75
CA LEU A 24 -32.26 9.71 -25.41
C LEU A 24 -31.12 9.75 -24.40
N VAL A 25 -30.12 10.59 -24.66
CA VAL A 25 -29.02 10.87 -23.72
C VAL A 25 -29.15 12.30 -23.22
N VAL A 26 -29.16 12.48 -21.90
CA VAL A 26 -29.19 13.78 -21.24
C VAL A 26 -27.99 13.89 -20.31
N THR A 27 -27.20 14.95 -20.45
CA THR A 27 -26.02 15.18 -19.60
C THR A 27 -26.32 16.25 -18.57
N HIS A 28 -26.18 15.91 -17.29
CA HIS A 28 -26.34 16.86 -16.20
C HIS A 28 -24.99 17.41 -15.74
N ILE A 29 -24.98 18.72 -15.49
CA ILE A 29 -23.80 19.49 -15.05
C ILE A 29 -24.03 20.20 -13.70
N GLU A 30 -25.19 19.99 -13.08
CA GLU A 30 -25.62 20.71 -11.87
C GLU A 30 -24.99 20.17 -10.58
N THR A 31 -24.32 19.02 -10.65
CA THR A 31 -23.65 18.38 -9.51
C THR A 31 -22.13 18.36 -9.70
N ASP A 32 -21.38 18.17 -8.61
CA ASP A 32 -19.90 18.05 -8.63
C ASP A 32 -19.39 17.01 -9.64
N ASN A 33 -20.21 16.02 -9.99
CA ASN A 33 -19.92 15.02 -11.01
C ASN A 33 -20.81 15.20 -12.25
N ILE A 34 -20.17 15.36 -13.42
CA ILE A 34 -20.87 15.31 -14.72
C ILE A 34 -21.35 13.87 -14.95
N HIS A 35 -22.64 13.69 -15.24
CA HIS A 35 -23.22 12.36 -15.45
C HIS A 35 -24.25 12.36 -16.58
N ASN A 36 -24.41 11.20 -17.22
CA ASN A 36 -25.39 10.99 -18.29
C ASN A 36 -26.57 10.17 -17.79
N HIS A 37 -27.78 10.59 -18.14
CA HIS A 37 -29.00 9.80 -18.09
C HIS A 37 -29.27 9.25 -19.49
N ILE A 38 -29.47 7.94 -19.59
CA ILE A 38 -29.80 7.26 -20.85
C ILE A 38 -31.14 6.58 -20.67
N ILE A 39 -32.12 7.03 -21.44
CA ILE A 39 -33.46 6.45 -21.49
C ILE A 39 -33.62 5.82 -22.87
N PHE A 40 -34.05 4.56 -22.94
CA PHE A 40 -34.24 3.88 -24.22
C PHE A 40 -35.56 3.11 -24.25
N ASN A 41 -36.08 2.93 -25.46
CA ASN A 41 -37.27 2.12 -25.71
C ASN A 41 -36.92 0.63 -25.58
N ASP A 42 -37.65 -0.10 -24.75
CA ASP A 42 -37.41 -1.51 -24.50
C ASP A 42 -37.82 -2.42 -25.68
N ILE A 43 -38.55 -1.89 -26.66
CA ILE A 43 -38.93 -2.61 -27.88
C ILE A 43 -37.87 -2.39 -28.97
N ASP A 44 -37.31 -3.49 -29.50
CA ASP A 44 -36.45 -3.51 -30.69
C ASP A 44 -37.29 -3.11 -31.91
N PHE A 45 -36.92 -2.03 -32.61
CA PHE A 45 -37.70 -1.54 -33.75
C PHE A 45 -37.53 -2.39 -35.02
N GLU A 46 -36.53 -3.26 -35.10
CA GLU A 46 -36.34 -4.20 -36.21
C GLU A 46 -37.22 -5.44 -36.04
N ASN A 47 -37.23 -6.01 -34.82
CA ASN A 47 -37.82 -7.34 -34.57
C ASN A 47 -39.06 -7.33 -33.66
N ASN A 48 -39.46 -6.16 -33.13
CA ASN A 48 -40.53 -5.98 -32.15
C ASN A 48 -40.39 -6.86 -30.90
N LYS A 49 -39.16 -7.19 -30.51
CA LYS A 49 -38.85 -7.99 -29.32
C LYS A 49 -38.56 -7.08 -28.13
N ILE A 50 -39.03 -7.49 -26.95
CA ILE A 50 -38.74 -6.83 -25.69
C ILE A 50 -37.28 -7.09 -25.31
N PHE A 51 -36.61 -6.05 -24.83
CA PHE A 51 -35.23 -6.08 -24.37
C PHE A 51 -35.03 -7.10 -23.23
N ASP A 52 -33.95 -7.90 -23.32
CA ASP A 52 -33.63 -8.88 -22.28
C ASP A 52 -33.09 -8.18 -21.02
N SER A 53 -34.00 -7.92 -20.08
CA SER A 53 -33.73 -7.30 -18.78
C SER A 53 -33.21 -8.29 -17.73
N LYS A 54 -32.95 -9.55 -18.08
CA LYS A 54 -32.37 -10.53 -17.15
C LYS A 54 -31.00 -10.03 -16.69
N ARG A 55 -30.93 -9.67 -15.40
CA ARG A 55 -29.77 -9.08 -14.72
C ARG A 55 -28.42 -9.74 -15.03
N GLU A 56 -28.40 -11.07 -15.21
CA GLU A 56 -27.20 -11.85 -15.54
C GLU A 56 -26.63 -11.51 -16.93
N ASN A 57 -27.49 -11.26 -17.91
CA ASN A 57 -27.12 -10.90 -19.28
C ASN A 57 -26.90 -9.38 -19.41
N THR A 58 -27.77 -8.59 -18.77
CA THR A 58 -27.81 -7.13 -18.94
C THR A 58 -26.61 -6.45 -18.28
N LEU A 59 -26.32 -6.74 -17.01
CA LEU A 59 -25.32 -5.99 -16.22
C LEU A 59 -23.87 -6.34 -16.60
N HIS A 60 -23.61 -7.59 -16.97
CA HIS A 60 -22.28 -8.02 -17.38
C HIS A 60 -21.85 -7.32 -18.67
N ASN A 61 -22.71 -7.35 -19.69
CA ASN A 61 -22.47 -6.70 -20.98
C ASN A 61 -22.32 -5.17 -20.83
N LEU A 62 -23.13 -4.55 -19.96
CA LEU A 62 -23.10 -3.11 -19.68
C LEU A 62 -21.72 -2.70 -19.13
N ARG A 63 -21.17 -3.49 -18.21
CA ARG A 63 -19.83 -3.24 -17.63
C ARG A 63 -18.70 -3.50 -18.61
N LEU A 64 -18.82 -4.52 -19.48
CA LEU A 64 -17.81 -4.80 -20.52
C LEU A 64 -17.71 -3.63 -21.51
N ILE A 65 -18.85 -3.20 -22.06
CA ILE A 65 -18.90 -2.08 -23.00
C ILE A 65 -18.42 -0.78 -22.34
N ASN A 66 -18.80 -0.54 -21.08
CA ASN A 66 -18.30 0.62 -20.34
C ASN A 66 -16.77 0.56 -20.14
N ARG A 67 -16.19 -0.62 -19.92
CA ARG A 67 -14.75 -0.80 -19.81
C ARG A 67 -14.05 -0.51 -21.13
N GLU A 68 -14.53 -1.07 -22.23
CA GLU A 68 -13.95 -0.84 -23.56
C GLU A 68 -13.93 0.65 -23.91
N ILE A 69 -15.01 1.37 -23.61
CA ILE A 69 -15.08 2.83 -23.80
C ILE A 69 -14.13 3.56 -22.84
N SER A 70 -14.07 3.14 -21.57
CA SER A 70 -13.13 3.75 -20.60
C SER A 70 -11.67 3.54 -21.01
N GLU A 71 -11.33 2.37 -21.56
CA GLU A 71 -10.02 2.06 -22.14
C GLU A 71 -9.71 2.96 -23.34
N LEU A 72 -10.64 3.07 -24.28
CA LEU A 72 -10.50 3.89 -25.49
C LEU A 72 -10.21 5.37 -25.15
N TYR A 73 -10.91 5.91 -24.15
CA TYR A 73 -10.77 7.31 -23.75
C TYR A 73 -9.74 7.55 -22.63
N SER A 74 -8.96 6.53 -22.25
CA SER A 74 -7.97 6.58 -21.16
C SER A 74 -8.52 7.12 -19.84
N LEU A 75 -9.76 6.73 -19.50
CA LEU A 75 -10.43 7.11 -18.27
C LEU A 75 -9.99 6.21 -17.10
N SER A 76 -10.11 6.71 -15.87
CA SER A 76 -9.77 5.96 -14.66
C SER A 76 -10.64 4.70 -14.54
N GLN A 77 -10.01 3.53 -14.50
CA GLN A 77 -10.71 2.25 -14.37
C GLN A 77 -10.71 1.77 -12.91
N ILE A 78 -11.87 1.30 -12.45
CA ILE A 78 -11.97 0.56 -11.19
C ILE A 78 -11.41 -0.85 -11.45
N SER A 79 -10.31 -1.21 -10.79
CA SER A 79 -9.73 -2.54 -10.94
C SER A 79 -10.67 -3.58 -10.33
N LEU A 80 -11.39 -4.33 -11.16
CA LEU A 80 -12.12 -5.51 -10.68
C LEU A 80 -11.09 -6.60 -10.38
N SER A 81 -10.83 -6.84 -9.10
CA SER A 81 -10.01 -7.96 -8.68
C SER A 81 -10.67 -9.25 -9.18
N LYS A 82 -9.91 -10.21 -9.70
CA LYS A 82 -10.45 -11.49 -10.22
C LYS A 82 -11.23 -12.30 -9.15
N SER A 83 -11.16 -11.92 -7.87
CA SER A 83 -11.91 -12.49 -6.75
C SER A 83 -13.36 -12.02 -6.65
N ASP A 84 -13.76 -10.92 -7.31
CA ASP A 84 -15.09 -10.32 -7.14
C ASP A 84 -16.17 -10.95 -8.04
N LYS A 85 -15.91 -12.15 -8.59
CA LYS A 85 -16.85 -12.90 -9.43
C LYS A 85 -18.04 -13.50 -8.66
N LYS A 86 -18.17 -13.28 -7.35
CA LYS A 86 -19.40 -13.61 -6.62
C LYS A 86 -20.30 -12.40 -6.58
N TYR A 87 -21.23 -12.38 -7.54
CA TYR A 87 -22.33 -11.44 -7.58
C TYR A 87 -23.10 -11.46 -6.25
N ILE A 88 -23.12 -10.34 -5.52
CA ILE A 88 -24.07 -10.14 -4.42
C ILE A 88 -25.44 -9.91 -5.07
N ALA A 89 -26.43 -10.73 -4.70
CA ALA A 89 -27.79 -10.56 -5.21
C ALA A 89 -28.29 -9.15 -4.83
N PHE A 90 -28.99 -8.45 -5.72
CA PHE A 90 -29.45 -7.07 -5.46
C PHE A 90 -30.28 -7.01 -4.17
N ASN A 91 -31.09 -8.04 -3.92
CA ASN A 91 -31.85 -8.21 -2.69
C ASN A 91 -30.95 -8.35 -1.45
N GLU A 92 -29.78 -9.00 -1.58
CA GLU A 92 -28.78 -9.12 -0.51
C GLU A 92 -28.05 -7.79 -0.27
N TYR A 93 -27.77 -7.02 -1.33
CA TYR A 93 -27.21 -5.68 -1.23
C TYR A 93 -28.18 -4.71 -0.54
N VAL A 94 -29.45 -4.69 -0.95
CA VAL A 94 -30.51 -3.87 -0.34
C VAL A 94 -30.78 -4.30 1.11
N ALA A 95 -30.80 -5.60 1.40
CA ALA A 95 -30.99 -6.10 2.77
C ALA A 95 -29.78 -5.85 3.68
N ARG A 96 -28.56 -5.81 3.14
CA ARG A 96 -27.35 -5.37 3.87
C ARG A 96 -27.41 -3.88 4.17
N ALA A 97 -27.75 -3.05 3.17
CA ALA A 97 -27.88 -1.60 3.35
C ALA A 97 -28.98 -1.22 4.36
N LYS A 98 -30.03 -2.03 4.50
CA LYS A 98 -31.13 -1.82 5.45
C LYS A 98 -30.94 -2.54 6.81
N GLY A 99 -29.87 -3.32 7.00
CA GLY A 99 -29.66 -4.09 8.24
C GLY A 99 -30.66 -5.24 8.49
N THR A 100 -31.51 -5.57 7.52
CA THR A 100 -32.57 -6.60 7.65
C THR A 100 -32.17 -7.96 7.10
N SER A 101 -30.90 -8.14 6.70
CA SER A 101 -30.43 -9.42 6.20
C SER A 101 -30.36 -10.44 7.34
N PHE A 102 -30.98 -11.61 7.14
CA PHE A 102 -30.87 -12.73 8.10
C PHE A 102 -29.41 -13.06 8.42
N LYS A 103 -28.52 -12.91 7.42
CA LYS A 103 -27.07 -13.09 7.59
C LYS A 103 -26.51 -12.14 8.67
N SER A 104 -26.81 -10.85 8.59
CA SER A 104 -26.34 -9.86 9.58
C SER A 104 -27.01 -10.05 10.95
N GLN A 105 -28.28 -10.47 10.99
CA GLN A 105 -28.96 -10.79 12.25
C GLN A 105 -28.32 -11.99 12.95
N LEU A 106 -27.95 -13.02 12.19
CA LEU A 106 -27.25 -14.20 12.70
C LEU A 106 -25.82 -13.86 13.16
N GLU A 107 -25.09 -13.03 12.41
CA GLU A 107 -23.75 -12.54 12.80
C GLU A 107 -23.80 -11.79 14.14
N ASN A 108 -24.74 -10.85 14.28
CA ASN A 108 -24.94 -10.09 15.53
C ASN A 108 -25.33 -11.00 16.71
N ALA A 109 -26.25 -11.96 16.49
CA ALA A 109 -26.65 -12.89 17.54
C ALA A 109 -25.47 -13.76 18.01
N ILE A 110 -24.64 -14.25 17.08
CA ILE A 110 -23.44 -15.00 17.40
C ILE A 110 -22.46 -14.12 18.21
N ASP A 111 -22.23 -12.88 17.78
CA ASP A 111 -21.26 -11.99 18.44
C ASP A 111 -21.70 -11.61 19.86
N ILE A 112 -22.99 -11.36 20.09
CA ILE A 112 -23.55 -11.10 21.43
C ILE A 112 -23.43 -12.34 22.33
N ASN A 113 -23.76 -13.53 21.82
CA ASN A 113 -23.76 -14.75 22.62
C ASN A 113 -22.35 -15.26 22.94
N ILE A 114 -21.36 -14.98 22.08
CA ILE A 114 -19.94 -15.22 22.39
C ILE A 114 -19.49 -14.44 23.63
N GLN A 115 -19.92 -13.19 23.80
CA GLN A 115 -19.53 -12.39 24.97
C GLN A 115 -20.11 -12.93 26.28
N LYS A 116 -21.34 -13.46 26.21
CA LYS A 116 -22.06 -14.03 27.36
C LYS A 116 -21.54 -15.40 27.77
N ALA A 117 -21.21 -16.25 26.80
CA ALA A 117 -20.80 -17.63 27.04
C ALA A 117 -19.41 -17.74 27.70
N ASN A 118 -19.24 -18.74 28.56
CA ASN A 118 -17.94 -19.15 29.10
C ASN A 118 -17.48 -20.50 28.57
N SER A 119 -18.38 -21.23 27.89
CA SER A 119 -18.06 -22.47 27.17
C SER A 119 -18.78 -22.53 25.83
N PHE A 120 -18.32 -23.40 24.93
CA PHE A 120 -18.98 -23.59 23.64
C PHE A 120 -20.39 -24.17 23.78
N ASP A 121 -20.63 -25.01 24.78
CA ASP A 121 -21.95 -25.60 25.02
C ASP A 121 -22.94 -24.54 25.55
N GLU A 122 -22.51 -23.68 26.47
CA GLU A 122 -23.30 -22.51 26.91
C GLU A 122 -23.64 -21.57 25.76
N PHE A 123 -22.71 -21.36 24.83
CA PHE A 123 -22.97 -20.57 23.62
C PHE A 123 -24.10 -21.17 22.78
N LEU A 124 -24.13 -22.50 22.61
CA LEU A 124 -25.20 -23.17 21.85
C LEU A 124 -26.55 -23.08 22.56
N GLU A 125 -26.57 -23.13 23.88
CA GLU A 125 -27.79 -22.92 24.67
C GLU A 125 -28.32 -21.50 24.53
N PHE A 126 -27.46 -20.47 24.59
CA PHE A 126 -27.88 -19.08 24.36
C PHE A 126 -28.38 -18.85 22.94
N MET A 127 -27.73 -19.41 21.93
CA MET A 127 -28.21 -19.34 20.56
C MET A 127 -29.60 -19.99 20.41
N LYS A 128 -29.84 -21.11 21.09
CA LYS A 128 -31.15 -21.78 21.10
C LYS A 128 -32.22 -20.95 21.83
N ALA A 129 -31.86 -20.30 22.94
CA ALA A 129 -32.75 -19.38 23.67
C ALA A 129 -33.16 -18.16 22.82
N ASP A 130 -32.26 -17.66 21.98
CA ASP A 130 -32.54 -16.60 20.99
C ASP A 130 -33.32 -17.11 19.77
N GLY A 131 -33.71 -18.39 19.76
CA GLY A 131 -34.54 -19.01 18.74
C GLY A 131 -33.75 -19.51 17.52
N TYR A 132 -32.45 -19.76 17.63
CA TYR A 132 -31.64 -20.35 16.57
C TYR A 132 -31.36 -21.83 16.87
N GLU A 133 -32.13 -22.73 16.26
CA GLU A 133 -31.83 -24.16 16.28
C GLU A 133 -30.55 -24.45 15.51
N HIS A 134 -29.71 -25.34 16.03
CA HIS A 134 -28.41 -25.63 15.45
C HIS A 134 -28.29 -27.08 14.98
N LYS A 135 -27.45 -27.30 13.96
CA LYS A 135 -27.05 -28.63 13.50
C LYS A 135 -25.55 -28.72 13.42
N GLN A 136 -24.98 -29.71 14.11
CA GLN A 136 -23.56 -30.03 14.03
C GLN A 136 -23.31 -31.08 12.95
N GLY A 137 -22.31 -30.82 12.11
CA GLY A 137 -21.86 -31.66 11.01
C GLY A 137 -20.44 -31.23 10.64
N LYS A 138 -20.04 -31.28 9.37
CA LYS A 138 -18.72 -30.75 8.95
C LYS A 138 -18.54 -29.24 9.24
N TYR A 139 -19.64 -28.49 9.28
CA TYR A 139 -19.68 -27.07 9.65
C TYR A 139 -20.92 -26.83 10.49
N LEU A 140 -20.78 -26.04 11.56
CA LEU A 140 -21.91 -25.55 12.36
C LEU A 140 -22.92 -24.85 11.45
N ALA A 141 -24.22 -25.07 11.68
CA ALA A 141 -25.29 -24.43 10.94
C ALA A 141 -26.44 -24.04 11.86
N PHE A 142 -27.06 -22.89 11.57
CA PHE A 142 -28.20 -22.35 12.32
C PHE A 142 -29.45 -22.23 11.44
N GLU A 143 -30.61 -22.54 11.99
CA GLU A 143 -31.89 -22.44 11.31
C GLU A 143 -32.35 -20.98 11.15
N ASN A 144 -32.87 -20.65 9.97
CA ASN A 144 -33.53 -19.38 9.74
C ASN A 144 -35.00 -19.43 10.13
N ASN A 145 -35.39 -18.61 11.11
CA ASN A 145 -36.76 -18.52 11.62
C ASN A 145 -37.81 -18.20 10.56
N LYS A 146 -37.47 -17.45 9.52
CA LYS A 146 -38.40 -17.09 8.42
C LYS A 146 -38.48 -18.14 7.33
N SER A 147 -37.37 -18.79 6.99
CA SER A 147 -37.32 -19.70 5.83
C SER A 147 -37.23 -21.19 6.20
N LYS A 148 -37.10 -21.52 7.49
CA LYS A 148 -36.92 -22.88 8.01
C LYS A 148 -35.79 -23.67 7.35
N LYS A 149 -34.76 -22.96 6.89
CA LYS A 149 -33.57 -23.51 6.21
C LYS A 149 -32.34 -23.26 7.07
N PHE A 150 -31.43 -24.23 7.11
CA PHE A 150 -30.17 -24.11 7.81
C PHE A 150 -29.13 -23.34 6.99
N MET A 151 -28.47 -22.37 7.62
CA MET A 151 -27.34 -21.63 7.08
C MET A 151 -26.05 -22.08 7.79
N ARG A 152 -25.09 -22.56 7.00
CA ARG A 152 -23.76 -22.97 7.51
C ARG A 152 -22.93 -21.75 7.87
N THR A 153 -22.29 -21.75 9.03
CA THR A 153 -21.48 -20.62 9.50
C THR A 153 -20.28 -20.31 8.61
N LYS A 154 -19.76 -21.30 7.86
CA LYS A 154 -18.76 -21.07 6.78
C LYS A 154 -19.19 -20.02 5.75
N THR A 155 -20.49 -19.84 5.53
CA THR A 155 -21.01 -18.82 4.59
C THR A 155 -21.01 -17.40 5.17
N LEU A 156 -20.87 -17.28 6.49
CA LEU A 156 -20.76 -16.00 7.20
C LEU A 156 -19.36 -15.44 7.02
N GLY A 157 -18.33 -16.25 7.30
CA GLY A 157 -16.93 -15.90 7.11
C GLY A 157 -16.03 -16.73 8.02
N MET A 158 -14.72 -16.48 7.97
CA MET A 158 -13.75 -17.21 8.80
C MET A 158 -13.97 -16.96 10.30
N ASN A 159 -14.38 -15.75 10.68
CA ASN A 159 -14.65 -15.37 12.08
C ASN A 159 -15.79 -16.14 12.76
N TYR A 160 -16.63 -16.80 11.96
CA TYR A 160 -17.82 -17.51 12.43
C TYR A 160 -17.68 -19.04 12.29
N LEU A 161 -16.49 -19.53 11.92
CA LEU A 161 -16.22 -20.96 11.99
C LEU A 161 -16.25 -21.44 13.44
N GLU A 162 -16.58 -22.71 13.65
CA GLU A 162 -16.69 -23.30 14.99
C GLU A 162 -15.39 -23.13 15.80
N SER A 163 -14.23 -23.35 15.18
CA SER A 163 -12.93 -23.12 15.81
C SER A 163 -12.71 -21.67 16.22
N SER A 164 -13.16 -20.72 15.42
CA SER A 164 -13.05 -19.29 15.70
C SER A 164 -14.03 -18.86 16.80
N ILE A 165 -15.23 -19.44 16.83
CA ILE A 165 -16.21 -19.21 17.91
C ILE A 165 -15.66 -19.73 19.24
N LYS A 166 -15.14 -20.97 19.28
CA LYS A 166 -14.51 -21.55 20.48
C LYS A 166 -13.37 -20.68 21.00
N TYR A 167 -12.47 -20.27 20.10
CA TYR A 167 -11.35 -19.40 20.43
C TYR A 167 -11.81 -18.06 21.02
N ARG A 168 -12.87 -17.45 20.46
CA ARG A 168 -13.44 -16.17 20.92
C ARG A 168 -14.13 -16.24 22.27
N ILE A 169 -14.70 -17.39 22.62
CA ILE A 169 -15.27 -17.62 23.94
C ILE A 169 -14.16 -17.69 25.00
N GLU A 170 -13.05 -18.38 24.68
CA GLU A 170 -11.87 -18.47 25.55
C GLU A 170 -11.11 -17.12 25.66
N HIS A 171 -11.17 -16.29 24.62
CA HIS A 171 -10.45 -15.02 24.53
C HIS A 171 -11.44 -13.86 24.28
N LYS A 172 -12.18 -13.45 25.32
CA LYS A 172 -13.27 -12.44 25.20
C LYS A 172 -12.81 -11.06 24.71
N ASP A 173 -11.54 -10.73 24.86
CA ASP A 173 -10.93 -9.49 24.34
C ASP A 173 -10.66 -9.55 22.82
N TYR A 174 -10.84 -10.71 22.18
CA TYR A 174 -10.64 -10.91 20.75
C TYR A 174 -11.72 -10.20 19.93
N GLN A 175 -11.30 -9.30 19.04
CA GLN A 175 -12.17 -8.66 18.06
C GLN A 175 -12.18 -9.46 16.75
N PRO A 176 -13.33 -9.68 16.09
CA PRO A 176 -13.39 -10.37 14.81
C PRO A 176 -12.49 -9.71 13.75
N LEU A 177 -11.84 -10.52 12.91
CA LEU A 177 -11.01 -10.00 11.81
C LEU A 177 -11.85 -9.12 10.87
N GLN A 178 -11.44 -7.86 10.67
CA GLN A 178 -12.09 -7.01 9.67
C GLN A 178 -11.90 -7.61 8.27
N VAL A 179 -12.94 -7.53 7.43
CA VAL A 179 -13.02 -8.16 6.10
C VAL A 179 -11.83 -7.76 5.20
N ASP A 180 -11.28 -6.57 5.40
CA ASP A 180 -10.17 -6.01 4.62
C ASP A 180 -8.82 -6.69 4.92
N ILE A 181 -8.62 -7.16 6.17
CA ILE A 181 -7.42 -7.91 6.59
C ILE A 181 -7.44 -9.32 6.00
N VAL A 182 -8.61 -9.97 6.02
CA VAL A 182 -8.83 -11.32 5.45
C VAL A 182 -8.56 -11.36 3.93
N ASN A 183 -8.71 -10.22 3.25
CA ASN A 183 -8.52 -10.09 1.82
C ASN A 183 -7.09 -9.69 1.40
N LYS A 184 -6.24 -9.26 2.33
CA LYS A 184 -4.84 -8.89 2.04
C LYS A 184 -4.03 -10.16 1.76
N LYS A 185 -3.35 -10.19 0.61
CA LYS A 185 -2.43 -11.27 0.23
C LYS A 185 -1.01 -10.71 0.23
N TRP A 186 -0.21 -11.08 1.23
CA TRP A 186 1.20 -10.68 1.33
C TRP A 186 2.05 -11.32 0.23
N ILE A 187 1.75 -12.58 -0.11
CA ILE A 187 2.31 -13.29 -1.25
C ILE A 187 1.33 -13.24 -2.41
N ASP A 188 1.72 -12.51 -3.47
CA ASP A 188 0.94 -12.44 -4.71
C ASP A 188 1.02 -13.76 -5.49
N LYS A 189 -0.11 -14.46 -5.53
CA LYS A 189 -0.28 -15.72 -6.25
C LYS A 189 -0.58 -15.53 -7.74
N SER A 190 -0.59 -14.30 -8.26
CA SER A 190 -0.87 -14.00 -9.68
C SER A 190 0.23 -14.48 -10.63
N GLN A 191 1.45 -14.64 -10.11
CA GLN A 191 2.64 -15.03 -10.85
C GLN A 191 2.55 -16.47 -11.40
N GLU A 192 3.13 -16.68 -12.56
CA GLU A 192 3.04 -17.93 -13.34
C GLU A 192 3.58 -19.16 -12.60
N LYS A 193 4.61 -18.98 -11.76
CA LYS A 193 5.18 -20.01 -10.89
C LYS A 193 4.16 -20.64 -9.93
N PHE A 194 3.15 -19.90 -9.50
CA PHE A 194 2.09 -20.41 -8.62
C PHE A 194 0.95 -21.08 -9.40
N LYS A 195 0.72 -20.70 -10.65
CA LYS A 195 -0.30 -21.33 -11.51
C LYS A 195 0.12 -22.74 -11.95
N ASN A 196 1.41 -22.92 -12.22
CA ASN A 196 1.94 -24.17 -12.73
C ASN A 196 2.27 -25.20 -11.62
N ASN A 197 2.27 -24.79 -10.36
CA ASN A 197 2.59 -25.67 -9.23
C ASN A 197 1.59 -25.52 -8.07
N LYS A 198 0.67 -26.49 -7.96
CA LYS A 198 -0.36 -26.55 -6.91
C LYS A 198 0.23 -26.67 -5.49
N GLY A 199 1.40 -27.28 -5.34
CA GLY A 199 2.08 -27.39 -4.04
C GLY A 199 2.60 -26.04 -3.56
N LEU A 200 3.22 -25.29 -4.47
CA LEU A 200 3.71 -23.93 -4.20
C LEU A 200 2.54 -22.96 -3.95
N GLU A 201 1.43 -23.11 -4.66
CA GLU A 201 0.23 -22.31 -4.41
C GLU A 201 -0.36 -22.56 -3.02
N ARG A 202 -0.40 -23.83 -2.58
CA ARG A 202 -0.84 -24.21 -1.23
C ARG A 202 0.10 -23.66 -0.18
N TRP A 203 1.42 -23.79 -0.38
CA TRP A 203 2.43 -23.21 0.51
C TRP A 203 2.24 -21.70 0.66
N ALA A 204 2.10 -20.95 -0.44
CA ALA A 204 1.87 -19.50 -0.40
C ALA A 204 0.55 -19.13 0.32
N THR A 205 -0.46 -19.98 0.21
CA THR A 205 -1.73 -19.79 0.92
C THR A 205 -1.55 -20.00 2.42
N VAL A 206 -0.82 -21.02 2.85
CA VAL A 206 -0.48 -21.27 4.26
C VAL A 206 0.38 -20.13 4.83
N GLN A 207 1.38 -19.65 4.09
CA GLN A 207 2.22 -18.54 4.54
C GLN A 207 1.43 -17.23 4.70
N ASN A 208 0.53 -16.92 3.77
CA ASN A 208 -0.38 -15.78 3.95
C ASN A 208 -1.24 -15.88 5.21
N ILE A 209 -1.68 -17.09 5.59
CA ILE A 209 -2.43 -17.34 6.83
C ILE A 209 -1.53 -17.20 8.06
N ASN A 210 -0.27 -17.66 7.99
CA ASN A 210 0.68 -17.50 9.09
C ASN A 210 1.02 -16.02 9.33
N TYR A 211 1.28 -15.23 8.27
CA TYR A 211 1.50 -13.79 8.39
C TYR A 211 0.28 -13.07 8.97
N LEU A 212 -0.93 -13.47 8.59
CA LEU A 212 -2.16 -12.99 9.23
C LEU A 212 -2.13 -13.23 10.73
N ASN A 213 -1.83 -14.46 11.15
CA ASN A 213 -1.82 -14.83 12.56
C ASN A 213 -0.74 -14.07 13.35
N GLU A 214 0.46 -13.90 12.79
CA GLU A 214 1.56 -13.16 13.41
C GLU A 214 1.23 -11.67 13.58
N ILE A 215 0.73 -11.02 12.52
CA ILE A 215 0.33 -9.61 12.57
C ILE A 215 -0.80 -9.42 13.57
N ASN A 216 -1.79 -10.32 13.57
CA ASN A 216 -2.87 -10.29 14.53
C ASN A 216 -2.33 -10.39 15.96
N ALA A 217 -1.49 -11.38 16.26
CA ALA A 217 -0.89 -11.54 17.59
C ALA A 217 -0.16 -10.28 18.07
N HIS A 218 0.58 -9.60 17.18
CA HIS A 218 1.25 -8.33 17.48
C HIS A 218 0.29 -7.17 17.72
N LEU A 219 -0.76 -7.04 16.90
CA LEU A 219 -1.79 -6.00 17.08
C LEU A 219 -2.54 -6.18 18.40
N TYR A 220 -2.82 -7.44 18.78
CA TYR A 220 -3.45 -7.78 20.05
C TYR A 220 -2.56 -7.45 21.25
N LYS A 221 -1.28 -7.83 21.22
CA LYS A 221 -0.33 -7.55 22.31
C LYS A 221 -0.22 -6.05 22.62
N ASN A 222 -0.31 -5.21 21.60
CA ASN A 222 -0.07 -3.77 21.70
C ASN A 222 -1.36 -2.91 21.73
N LYS A 223 -2.55 -3.53 21.76
CA LYS A 223 -3.87 -2.84 21.75
C LYS A 223 -4.00 -1.80 20.63
N MET A 224 -3.47 -2.11 19.45
CA MET A 224 -3.32 -1.15 18.36
C MET A 224 -4.38 -1.40 17.27
N THR A 225 -4.98 -0.33 16.76
CA THR A 225 -5.98 -0.37 15.68
C THR A 225 -5.32 -0.43 14.30
N LEU A 226 -6.05 -0.88 13.26
CA LEU A 226 -5.51 -0.95 11.90
C LEU A 226 -5.15 0.43 11.34
N LYS A 227 -5.91 1.47 11.73
CA LYS A 227 -5.64 2.85 11.36
C LYS A 227 -4.31 3.33 11.94
N GLU A 228 -4.04 2.99 13.20
CA GLU A 228 -2.75 3.25 13.84
C GLU A 228 -1.62 2.44 13.19
N LEU A 229 -1.88 1.20 12.73
CA LEU A 229 -0.88 0.41 11.99
C LEU A 229 -0.55 1.01 10.62
N ASP A 230 -1.57 1.42 9.86
CA ASP A 230 -1.37 2.06 8.56
C ASP A 230 -0.75 3.46 8.72
N GLU A 231 -1.09 4.20 9.78
CA GLU A 231 -0.42 5.44 10.16
C GLU A 231 1.05 5.18 10.54
N ILE A 232 1.36 4.16 11.34
CA ILE A 232 2.74 3.77 11.66
C ILE A 232 3.50 3.34 10.41
N LYS A 233 2.86 2.60 9.50
CA LYS A 233 3.48 2.17 8.23
C LYS A 233 3.74 3.37 7.32
N SER A 234 2.77 4.27 7.18
CA SER A 234 2.92 5.52 6.42
C SER A 234 4.00 6.42 7.05
N ASN A 235 4.03 6.50 8.38
CA ASN A 235 5.05 7.25 9.12
C ASN A 235 6.42 6.62 8.93
N ALA A 236 6.53 5.30 8.97
CA ALA A 236 7.78 4.57 8.70
C ALA A 236 8.24 4.75 7.25
N GLU A 237 7.34 4.68 6.26
CA GLU A 237 7.64 4.94 4.85
C GLU A 237 8.10 6.39 4.65
N SER A 238 7.43 7.36 5.27
CA SER A 238 7.83 8.77 5.21
C SER A 238 9.17 9.02 5.93
N PHE A 239 9.44 8.29 7.01
CA PHE A 239 10.70 8.34 7.73
C PHE A 239 11.83 7.76 6.88
N ILE A 240 11.62 6.61 6.24
CA ILE A 240 12.58 5.99 5.32
C ILE A 240 12.84 6.90 4.11
N ASP A 241 11.81 7.51 3.53
CA ASP A 241 11.96 8.45 2.41
C ASP A 241 12.76 9.68 2.82
N ASN A 242 12.45 10.28 3.98
CA ASN A 242 13.20 11.41 4.52
C ASN A 242 14.66 11.02 4.84
N PHE A 243 14.87 9.84 5.41
CA PHE A 243 16.20 9.30 5.70
C PHE A 243 17.02 9.13 4.42
N ASN A 244 16.45 8.50 3.39
CA ASN A 244 17.10 8.33 2.10
C ASN A 244 17.42 9.68 1.45
N LYS A 245 16.53 10.67 1.54
CA LYS A 245 16.78 12.03 1.04
C LYS A 245 17.94 12.71 1.76
N GLN A 246 18.05 12.55 3.07
CA GLN A 246 19.18 13.11 3.85
C GLN A 246 20.49 12.41 3.50
N LEU A 247 20.46 11.08 3.37
CA LEU A 247 21.62 10.29 2.99
C LEU A 247 22.13 10.69 1.60
N LEU A 248 21.24 10.78 0.61
CA LEU A 248 21.59 11.20 -0.75
C LEU A 248 22.23 12.59 -0.78
N LYS A 249 21.73 13.55 0.01
CA LYS A 249 22.34 14.88 0.12
C LYS A 249 23.78 14.80 0.65
N ILE A 250 24.02 14.00 1.69
CA ILE A 250 25.36 13.83 2.26
C ILE A 250 26.29 13.15 1.26
N ASP A 251 25.83 12.10 0.57
CA ASP A 251 26.64 11.40 -0.43
C ASP A 251 26.95 12.28 -1.65
N ASP A 252 25.99 13.08 -2.13
CA ASP A 252 26.22 14.07 -3.20
C ASP A 252 27.26 15.13 -2.78
N GLU A 253 27.18 15.62 -1.54
CA GLU A 253 28.17 16.55 -1.00
C GLU A 253 29.55 15.91 -0.89
N ILE A 254 29.65 14.67 -0.38
CA ILE A 254 30.92 13.94 -0.34
C ILE A 254 31.48 13.77 -1.75
N TYR A 255 30.67 13.33 -2.71
CA TYR A 255 31.09 13.12 -4.10
C TYR A 255 31.62 14.40 -4.74
N THR A 256 30.91 15.52 -4.57
CA THR A 256 31.34 16.82 -5.14
C THR A 256 32.66 17.30 -4.54
N LEU A 257 32.84 17.16 -3.22
CA LEU A 257 34.07 17.54 -2.54
C LEU A 257 35.24 16.60 -2.88
N GLU A 258 35.01 15.29 -2.98
CA GLU A 258 36.02 14.30 -3.40
C GLU A 258 36.50 14.56 -4.84
N LYS A 259 35.58 14.87 -5.76
CA LYS A 259 35.92 15.25 -7.14
C LYS A 259 36.81 16.50 -7.20
N MET A 260 36.66 17.41 -6.24
CA MET A 260 37.45 18.63 -6.15
C MET A 260 38.72 18.48 -5.31
N ALA A 261 38.95 17.34 -4.64
CA ALA A 261 40.07 17.15 -3.72
C ALA A 261 41.45 17.36 -4.35
N GLY A 262 41.64 16.89 -5.59
CA GLY A 262 42.88 17.10 -6.34
C GLY A 262 43.15 18.55 -6.74
N SER A 263 42.16 19.45 -6.63
CA SER A 263 42.27 20.83 -7.11
C SER A 263 43.34 21.62 -6.35
N PHE A 264 43.48 21.46 -5.03
CA PHE A 264 44.48 22.21 -4.27
C PHE A 264 45.92 21.81 -4.64
N LYS A 265 46.17 20.51 -4.78
CA LYS A 265 47.46 19.97 -5.22
C LYS A 265 47.80 20.42 -6.64
N GLU A 266 46.86 20.26 -7.58
CA GLU A 266 47.06 20.68 -8.98
C GLU A 266 47.27 22.20 -9.11
N TYR A 267 46.62 23.01 -8.26
CA TYR A 267 46.83 24.46 -8.22
C TYR A 267 48.26 24.81 -7.78
N LYS A 268 48.76 24.12 -6.75
CA LYS A 268 50.12 24.29 -6.23
C LYS A 268 51.17 23.86 -7.25
N ASP A 269 50.99 22.71 -7.88
CA ASP A 269 51.90 22.17 -8.90
C ASP A 269 51.96 23.08 -10.14
N SER A 270 50.84 23.72 -10.49
CA SER A 270 50.76 24.68 -11.60
C SER A 270 51.39 26.06 -11.27
N TYR A 271 51.68 26.36 -10.01
CA TYR A 271 52.11 27.69 -9.57
C TYR A 271 53.43 28.13 -10.20
N SER A 272 54.42 27.23 -10.27
CA SER A 272 55.74 27.51 -10.84
C SER A 272 55.66 27.93 -12.32
N ILE A 273 54.84 27.23 -13.11
CA ILE A 273 54.63 27.50 -14.53
C ILE A 273 53.81 28.79 -14.73
N MET A 274 52.81 29.06 -13.88
CA MET A 274 52.08 30.32 -13.94
C MET A 274 52.94 31.52 -13.52
N TYR A 275 53.88 31.32 -12.59
CA TYR A 275 54.82 32.35 -12.17
C TYR A 275 55.83 32.67 -13.27
N SER A 276 56.44 31.65 -13.90
CA SER A 276 57.36 31.87 -15.03
C SER A 276 56.67 32.54 -16.22
N TYR A 277 55.42 32.18 -16.51
CA TYR A 277 54.61 32.87 -17.52
C TYR A 277 54.35 34.35 -17.19
N LYS A 278 54.12 34.70 -15.92
CA LYS A 278 53.90 36.09 -15.49
C LYS A 278 55.19 36.90 -15.40
N ALA A 279 56.31 36.26 -15.11
CA ALA A 279 57.63 36.89 -14.98
C ALA A 279 58.34 37.09 -16.32
N ALA A 280 57.90 36.43 -17.40
CA ALA A 280 58.44 36.62 -18.74
C ALA A 280 58.24 38.06 -19.24
N GLU A 281 59.35 38.69 -19.62
CA GLU A 281 59.42 40.11 -20.01
C GLU A 281 58.93 40.32 -21.44
N THR A 282 59.12 39.32 -22.32
CA THR A 282 58.76 39.40 -23.74
C THR A 282 57.52 38.58 -24.10
N GLU A 283 56.80 39.02 -25.13
CA GLU A 283 55.58 38.36 -25.62
C GLU A 283 55.89 36.98 -26.24
N GLU A 284 57.07 36.84 -26.86
CA GLU A 284 57.53 35.59 -27.47
C GLU A 284 57.80 34.50 -26.43
N GLU A 285 58.43 34.84 -25.30
CA GLU A 285 58.65 33.92 -24.18
C GLU A 285 57.33 33.50 -23.53
N ARG A 286 56.39 34.43 -23.34
CA ARG A 286 55.04 34.14 -22.83
C ARG A 286 54.30 33.16 -23.74
N ASN A 287 54.35 33.38 -25.06
CA ASN A 287 53.68 32.51 -26.02
C ASN A 287 54.31 31.12 -26.07
N LYS A 288 55.64 31.01 -25.95
CA LYS A 288 56.34 29.73 -25.89
C LYS A 288 55.98 28.93 -24.63
N ILE A 289 56.04 29.55 -23.44
CA ILE A 289 55.66 28.89 -22.17
C ILE A 289 54.21 28.40 -22.22
N LYS A 290 53.30 29.21 -22.77
CA LYS A 290 51.88 28.88 -22.91
C LYS A 290 51.63 27.76 -23.92
N HIS A 291 52.37 27.75 -25.03
CA HIS A 291 52.28 26.70 -26.04
C HIS A 291 52.77 25.35 -25.48
N ASP A 292 53.96 25.34 -24.88
CA ASP A 292 54.61 24.14 -24.34
C ASP A 292 53.83 23.54 -23.16
N ASN A 293 53.10 24.38 -22.40
CA ASN A 293 52.37 23.97 -21.20
C ASN A 293 50.84 24.14 -21.32
N ASN A 294 50.27 24.16 -22.52
CA ASN A 294 48.84 24.43 -22.76
C ASN A 294 47.89 23.58 -21.89
N HIS A 295 48.22 22.30 -21.68
CA HIS A 295 47.46 21.40 -20.83
C HIS A 295 47.41 21.85 -19.35
N VAL A 296 48.50 22.42 -18.83
CA VAL A 296 48.60 22.97 -17.48
C VAL A 296 47.72 24.22 -17.34
N PHE A 297 47.74 25.13 -18.32
CA PHE A 297 46.89 26.33 -18.30
C PHE A 297 45.39 25.99 -18.27
N ARG A 298 44.95 25.04 -19.11
CA ARG A 298 43.55 24.58 -19.12
C ARG A 298 43.13 23.99 -17.78
N ARG A 299 44.00 23.18 -17.17
CA ARG A 299 43.73 22.52 -15.90
C ARG A 299 43.74 23.53 -14.74
N TYR A 300 44.67 24.50 -14.76
CA TYR A 300 44.74 25.62 -13.84
C TYR A 300 43.44 26.43 -13.81
N ASP A 301 42.84 26.74 -14.97
CA ASP A 301 41.58 27.49 -15.02
C ASP A 301 40.40 26.71 -14.39
N ILE A 302 40.31 25.40 -14.63
CA ILE A 302 39.28 24.53 -14.04
C ILE A 302 39.47 24.47 -12.52
N VAL A 303 40.69 24.20 -12.09
CA VAL A 303 41.07 24.10 -10.68
C VAL A 303 40.82 25.40 -9.92
N LYS A 304 41.15 26.55 -10.53
CA LYS A 304 40.88 27.88 -9.97
C LYS A 304 39.40 28.15 -9.79
N ARG A 305 38.54 27.69 -10.71
CA ARG A 305 37.08 27.75 -10.56
C ARG A 305 36.60 26.84 -9.42
N ASN A 306 37.13 25.62 -9.31
CA ASN A 306 36.79 24.71 -8.21
C ASN A 306 37.15 25.31 -6.84
N ILE A 307 38.35 25.86 -6.69
CA ILE A 307 38.77 26.51 -5.44
C ILE A 307 37.88 27.72 -5.11
N LYS A 308 37.50 28.53 -6.10
CA LYS A 308 36.55 29.64 -5.91
C LYS A 308 35.18 29.14 -5.44
N PHE A 309 34.69 28.04 -6.01
CA PHE A 309 33.43 27.43 -5.63
C PHE A 309 33.49 26.86 -4.20
N LEU A 310 34.56 26.14 -3.84
CA LEU A 310 34.80 25.63 -2.48
C LEU A 310 34.81 26.76 -1.45
N LYS A 311 35.47 27.88 -1.76
CA LYS A 311 35.50 29.06 -0.91
C LYS A 311 34.11 29.72 -0.79
N SER A 312 33.40 29.88 -1.90
CA SER A 312 32.10 30.56 -1.90
C SER A 312 30.97 29.76 -1.22
N LYS A 313 30.96 28.44 -1.40
CA LYS A 313 29.85 27.59 -0.94
C LYS A 313 30.12 26.94 0.41
N TYR A 314 31.38 26.57 0.68
CA TYR A 314 31.76 25.80 1.87
C TYR A 314 32.75 26.54 2.79
N ASN A 315 33.19 27.75 2.41
CA ASN A 315 34.22 28.53 3.11
C ASN A 315 35.55 27.78 3.30
N ILE A 316 35.89 26.91 2.34
CA ILE A 316 37.12 26.10 2.34
C ILE A 316 38.19 26.83 1.55
N SER A 317 39.32 27.11 2.19
CA SER A 317 40.46 27.85 1.62
C SER A 317 41.70 26.98 1.38
N ASP A 318 41.81 25.82 2.03
CA ASP A 318 42.93 24.90 1.87
C ASP A 318 42.53 23.41 1.84
N GLU A 319 43.50 22.55 1.53
CA GLU A 319 43.30 21.11 1.42
C GLU A 319 42.98 20.46 2.77
N ALA A 320 43.52 20.97 3.88
CA ALA A 320 43.29 20.42 5.21
C ALA A 320 41.85 20.68 5.69
N GLU A 321 41.31 21.87 5.40
CA GLU A 321 39.90 22.22 5.58
C GLU A 321 38.98 21.33 4.77
N LEU A 322 39.32 21.05 3.51
CA LEU A 322 38.56 20.14 2.67
C LEU A 322 38.53 18.71 3.26
N GLN A 323 39.68 18.19 3.66
CA GLN A 323 39.79 16.84 4.26
C GLN A 323 39.07 16.75 5.61
N ARG A 324 39.12 17.82 6.42
CA ARG A 324 38.33 17.91 7.66
C ARG A 324 36.84 17.87 7.35
N LYS A 325 36.37 18.66 6.37
CA LYS A 325 34.95 18.68 5.98
C LYS A 325 34.49 17.32 5.45
N LEU A 326 35.28 16.68 4.60
CA LEU A 326 35.02 15.31 4.13
C LEU A 326 34.96 14.31 5.28
N SER A 327 35.88 14.40 6.26
CA SER A 327 35.85 13.54 7.45
C SER A 327 34.60 13.76 8.30
N THR A 328 34.19 15.02 8.49
CA THR A 328 32.94 15.33 9.20
C THR A 328 31.73 14.77 8.49
N LEU A 329 31.60 14.95 7.17
CA LEU A 329 30.47 14.43 6.39
C LEU A 329 30.43 12.89 6.39
N LYS A 330 31.58 12.22 6.31
CA LYS A 330 31.67 10.75 6.43
C LYS A 330 31.26 10.27 7.82
N ASN A 331 31.64 11.00 8.87
CA ASN A 331 31.19 10.70 10.23
C ASN A 331 29.68 10.95 10.40
N ASP A 332 29.16 12.07 9.89
CA ASP A 332 27.72 12.38 9.93
C ASP A 332 26.91 11.31 9.18
N ARG A 333 27.41 10.85 8.03
CA ARG A 333 26.84 9.71 7.30
C ARG A 333 26.83 8.44 8.14
N ASN A 334 27.95 8.10 8.77
CA ASN A 334 28.07 6.90 9.60
C ASN A 334 27.19 6.98 10.86
N LEU A 335 27.05 8.16 11.47
CA LEU A 335 26.13 8.41 12.59
C LEU A 335 24.67 8.28 12.15
N LEU A 336 24.34 8.80 10.96
CA LEU A 336 23.02 8.65 10.36
C LEU A 336 22.70 7.16 10.14
N TYR A 337 23.64 6.36 9.63
CA TYR A 337 23.50 4.90 9.55
C TYR A 337 23.37 4.24 10.93
N GLY A 338 24.17 4.64 11.92
CA GLY A 338 24.10 4.12 13.28
C GLY A 338 22.75 4.36 13.96
N SER A 339 22.08 5.48 13.63
CA SER A 339 20.76 5.81 14.15
C SER A 339 19.64 4.83 13.71
N LEU A 340 19.85 4.06 12.63
CA LEU A 340 18.96 2.98 12.23
C LEU A 340 19.05 1.77 13.17
N ASN A 341 20.25 1.45 13.69
CA ASN A 341 20.45 0.31 14.59
C ASN A 341 19.97 0.60 16.02
N VAL A 342 20.15 1.82 16.52
CA VAL A 342 19.77 2.20 17.90
C VAL A 342 18.25 2.23 18.10
N LYS A 343 17.46 2.48 17.04
CA LYS A 343 15.99 2.39 17.13
C LYS A 343 15.44 0.95 16.99
N GLY A 344 16.25 0.00 16.51
CA GLY A 344 15.95 -1.42 16.55
C GLY A 344 16.19 -2.04 17.94
N GLU A 345 17.26 -1.63 18.62
CA GLU A 345 17.58 -2.10 19.98
C GLU A 345 16.57 -1.61 21.03
N ASN A 346 16.08 -0.37 20.93
CA ASN A 346 15.08 0.15 21.87
C ASN A 346 13.73 -0.61 21.84
N VAL A 347 13.42 -1.38 20.79
CA VAL A 347 12.22 -2.24 20.74
C VAL A 347 12.50 -3.61 21.39
N ILE A 348 13.73 -4.12 21.26
CA ILE A 348 14.16 -5.40 21.84
C ILE A 348 14.39 -5.26 23.36
N ASP A 349 14.95 -4.13 23.80
CA ASP A 349 15.19 -3.86 25.22
C ASP A 349 13.88 -3.69 26.02
N LEU A 350 12.82 -3.17 25.39
CA LEU A 350 11.49 -3.10 26.02
C LEU A 350 10.88 -4.49 26.23
N GLU A 351 11.06 -5.42 25.28
CA GLU A 351 10.62 -6.81 25.45
C GLU A 351 11.42 -7.56 26.50
N HIS A 352 12.73 -7.29 26.63
CA HIS A 352 13.55 -7.88 27.68
C HIS A 352 13.21 -7.32 29.06
N LEU A 353 13.00 -6.00 29.18
CA LEU A 353 12.59 -5.36 30.45
C LEU A 353 11.19 -5.85 30.91
N GLU A 354 10.28 -6.09 29.96
CA GLU A 354 8.94 -6.60 30.24
C GLU A 354 8.94 -8.10 30.59
N GLN A 355 9.80 -8.90 29.96
CA GLN A 355 10.02 -10.30 30.35
C GLN A 355 10.67 -10.42 31.74
N GLN A 356 11.59 -9.52 32.08
CA GLN A 356 12.25 -9.50 33.39
C GLN A 356 11.27 -9.10 34.49
N LYS A 357 10.47 -8.04 34.28
CA LYS A 357 9.36 -7.66 35.19
C LYS A 357 8.32 -8.76 35.36
N ASN A 358 8.03 -9.54 34.31
CA ASN A 358 7.09 -10.66 34.38
C ASN A 358 7.65 -11.90 35.08
N ARG A 359 8.98 -12.09 35.08
CA ARG A 359 9.65 -13.14 35.89
C ARG A 359 9.67 -12.77 37.37
N GLU A 360 10.03 -11.52 37.69
CA GLU A 360 10.02 -11.01 39.07
C GLU A 360 8.61 -11.04 39.70
N ARG A 361 7.56 -10.74 38.91
CA ARG A 361 6.16 -10.87 39.35
C ARG A 361 5.72 -12.31 39.62
N LYS A 362 6.27 -13.28 38.88
CA LYS A 362 5.98 -14.71 39.07
C LYS A 362 6.70 -15.27 40.29
N GLU A 363 7.94 -14.84 40.54
CA GLU A 363 8.70 -15.24 41.72
C GLU A 363 8.11 -14.67 43.01
N HIS A 364 7.55 -13.46 42.97
CA HIS A 364 6.81 -12.85 44.09
C HIS A 364 5.41 -13.44 44.36
N HIS A 365 4.89 -14.33 43.50
CA HIS A 365 3.63 -15.06 43.72
C HIS A 365 3.85 -16.54 44.07
N SER A 366 5.10 -16.98 44.19
CA SER A 366 5.48 -18.33 44.61
C SER A 366 6.15 -18.40 45.99
N LEU A 367 6.11 -17.31 46.75
CA LEU A 367 6.33 -17.23 48.20
C LEU A 367 5.02 -16.77 48.85
#